data_AF-A0A8R7JX46-F1
#
_entry.id   AF-A0A8R7JX46-F1
#
_cell.length_a   1.000
_cell.length_b   1.000
_cell.length_c   1.000
_cell.angle_alpha   90.00
_cell.angle_beta   90.00
_cell.angle_gamma   90.00
#
_symmetry.space_group_name_H-M   'P 1'
#
loop_
_entity.id
_entity.type
_entity.pdbx_description
1 polymer ?
#
loop_
_entity_poly.entity_id
_entity_poly.type
_entity_poly.pdbx_seq_one_letter_code
_entity_poly.pdbx_strand_id
1 'polypeptide(L)'
;MPLKFWDEAFLAATYLINRTPSKVINLETPLEKLFHETPNYHSLRTFGCACWPNLRPFNARKLEFRSKQCVFLGYSNLQKGFKCLD
;
A
#
# COMPACT_ATOMS: atom_id res chain seq x y z
N MET A 1 -9.82 -0.70 -12.97
CA MET A 1 -10.31 -0.02 -11.76
C MET A 1 -11.27 1.09 -12.16
N PRO A 2 -12.45 1.23 -11.53
CA PRO A 2 -13.42 2.29 -11.86
C PRO A 2 -12.90 3.70 -11.55
N LEU A 3 -13.36 4.71 -12.29
CA LEU A 3 -12.95 6.11 -12.13
C LEU A 3 -13.21 6.69 -10.73
N LYS A 4 -14.17 6.15 -9.97
CA LYS A 4 -14.46 6.62 -8.60
C LYS A 4 -13.32 6.44 -7.58
N PHE A 5 -12.26 5.70 -7.93
CA PHE A 5 -11.08 5.46 -7.10
C PHE A 5 -9.81 6.13 -7.65
N TRP A 6 -9.98 7.16 -8.49
CA TRP A 6 -8.86 7.87 -9.11
C TRP A 6 -7.96 8.56 -8.07
N ASP A 7 -8.57 9.02 -6.97
CA ASP A 7 -7.91 9.63 -5.82
C ASP A 7 -7.00 8.63 -5.11
N GLU A 8 -7.46 7.41 -4.88
CA GLU A 8 -6.65 6.34 -4.30
C GLU A 8 -5.48 5.95 -5.22
N ALA A 9 -5.71 5.92 -6.54
CA ALA A 9 -4.64 5.69 -7.52
C ALA A 9 -3.58 6.81 -7.46
N PHE A 10 -4.00 8.07 -7.33
CA PHE A 10 -3.10 9.21 -7.19
C PHE A 10 -2.28 9.13 -5.90
N LEU A 11 -2.92 8.79 -4.77
CA LEU A 11 -2.23 8.57 -3.49
C LEU A 11 -1.23 7.41 -3.56
N ALA A 12 -1.58 6.31 -4.22
CA ALA A 12 -0.64 5.19 -4.41
C ALA A 12 0.55 5.60 -5.29
N ALA A 13 0.33 6.36 -6.37
CA ALA A 13 1.39 6.85 -7.24
C ALA A 13 2.36 7.79 -6.50
N THR A 14 1.83 8.77 -5.77
CA THR A 14 2.64 9.70 -4.96
C THR A 14 3.44 8.97 -3.87
N TYR A 15 2.85 7.96 -3.22
CA TYR A 15 3.54 7.11 -2.26
C TYR A 15 4.76 6.40 -2.86
N LEU A 16 4.63 5.89 -4.09
CA LEU A 16 5.70 5.21 -4.82
C LEU A 16 6.77 6.20 -5.29
N ILE A 17 6.39 7.36 -5.84
CA ILE A 17 7.32 8.40 -6.28
C ILE A 17 8.23 8.83 -5.12
N ASN A 18 7.66 9.03 -3.92
CA ASN A 18 8.44 9.42 -2.74
C ASN A 18 9.43 8.34 -2.26
N ARG A 19 9.27 7.09 -2.71
CA ARG A 19 10.14 5.94 -2.40
C ARG A 19 10.96 5.48 -3.60
N THR A 20 10.88 6.15 -4.73
CA THR A 20 11.63 5.77 -5.92
C THR A 20 12.91 6.59 -6.00
N PRO A 21 14.08 5.95 -6.21
CA PRO A 21 15.33 6.67 -6.42
C PRO A 21 15.21 7.68 -7.57
N SER A 22 15.65 8.91 -7.33
CA SER A 22 15.60 9.98 -8.34
C SER A 22 16.99 10.46 -8.71
N LYS A 23 17.24 10.56 -10.03
CA LYS A 23 18.53 11.04 -10.56
C LYS A 23 18.86 12.47 -10.12
N VAL A 24 17.85 13.29 -9.90
CA VAL A 24 18.01 14.71 -9.51
C VAL A 24 18.62 14.84 -8.10
N ILE A 25 18.42 13.83 -7.25
CA ILE A 25 18.93 13.79 -5.87
C ILE A 25 19.96 12.66 -5.70
N ASN A 26 20.83 12.47 -6.70
CA ASN A 26 21.93 11.49 -6.65
C ASN A 26 21.48 10.04 -6.39
N LEU A 27 20.32 9.64 -6.94
CA LEU A 27 19.72 8.32 -6.72
C LEU A 27 19.30 8.04 -5.27
N GLU A 28 19.22 9.05 -4.41
CA GLU A 28 18.50 8.95 -3.14
C GLU A 28 16.98 8.96 -3.40
N THR A 29 16.19 8.46 -2.45
CA THR A 29 14.74 8.63 -2.47
C THR A 29 14.33 9.92 -1.75
N PRO A 30 13.23 10.58 -2.16
CA PRO A 30 12.71 11.73 -1.43
C PRO A 30 12.43 11.44 0.06
N LEU A 31 11.98 10.22 0.38
CA LEU A 31 11.79 9.76 1.75
C LEU A 31 13.10 9.77 2.55
N GLU A 32 14.17 9.18 2.03
CA GLU A 32 15.50 9.18 2.68
C GLU A 32 16.03 10.59 2.86
N LYS A 33 15.84 11.46 1.86
CA LYS A 33 16.33 12.83 1.92
C LYS A 33 15.68 13.63 3.04
N LEU A 34 14.36 13.48 3.19
CA LEU A 34 13.57 14.31 4.09
C LEU A 34 13.51 13.76 5.52
N PHE A 35 13.43 12.43 5.66
CA PHE A 35 13.21 11.76 6.96
C PHE A 35 14.40 10.92 7.43
N HIS A 36 15.44 10.77 6.60
CA HIS A 36 16.60 9.92 6.90
C HIS A 36 16.23 8.45 7.22
N GLU A 37 15.10 7.99 6.67
CA GLU A 37 14.60 6.62 6.81
C GLU A 37 14.81 5.85 5.51
N THR A 38 15.31 4.62 5.61
CA THR A 38 15.47 3.75 4.45
C THR A 38 14.12 3.19 3.98
N PRO A 39 13.80 3.26 2.68
CA PRO A 39 12.52 2.82 2.16
C PRO A 39 12.43 1.30 2.22
N ASN A 40 11.35 0.79 2.83
CA ASN A 40 11.02 -0.62 2.79
C ASN A 40 10.22 -0.95 1.53
N TYR A 41 10.81 -1.72 0.62
CA TYR A 41 10.17 -2.13 -0.64
C TYR A 41 9.33 -3.40 -0.54
N HIS A 42 9.46 -4.18 0.54
CA HIS A 42 8.79 -5.48 0.68
C HIS A 42 7.27 -5.37 0.77
N SER A 43 6.77 -4.23 1.25
CA SER A 43 5.35 -3.92 1.34
C SER A 43 4.74 -3.39 0.04
N LEU A 44 5.53 -3.12 -1.00
CA LEU A 44 5.00 -2.56 -2.24
C LEU A 44 4.13 -3.56 -2.99
N ARG A 45 3.03 -3.08 -3.56
CA ARG A 45 2.06 -3.88 -4.32
C ARG A 45 1.59 -3.08 -5.51
N THR A 46 1.27 -3.77 -6.60
CA THR A 46 0.74 -3.15 -7.82
C THR A 46 -0.70 -2.68 -7.55
N PHE A 47 -1.00 -1.42 -7.84
CA PHE A 47 -2.36 -0.88 -7.73
C PHE A 47 -3.35 -1.73 -8.53
N GLY A 48 -4.46 -2.12 -7.90
CA GLY A 48 -5.47 -2.98 -8.52
C GLY A 48 -5.16 -4.48 -8.49
N CYS A 49 -4.07 -4.94 -7.87
CA CYS A 49 -3.80 -6.37 -7.74
C CYS A 49 -4.77 -7.06 -6.78
N ALA A 50 -4.95 -8.37 -6.93
CA ALA A 50 -5.63 -9.17 -5.94
C ALA A 50 -4.80 -9.20 -4.63
N CYS A 51 -5.45 -9.05 -3.50
CA CYS A 51 -4.84 -9.14 -2.17
C CYS A 51 -5.75 -9.89 -1.20
N TRP A 52 -5.16 -10.47 -0.16
CA TRP A 52 -5.88 -11.20 0.89
C TRP A 52 -5.53 -10.61 2.26
N PRO A 53 -6.08 -9.43 2.61
CA PRO A 53 -5.82 -8.81 3.90
C PRO A 53 -6.34 -9.68 5.05
N ASN A 54 -5.67 -9.63 6.20
CA ASN A 54 -6.17 -10.21 7.44
C ASN A 54 -7.26 -9.27 8.00
N LEU A 55 -8.53 -9.66 7.87
CA LEU A 55 -9.67 -8.77 8.13
C LEU A 55 -10.08 -8.71 9.61
N ARG A 56 -9.83 -9.79 10.38
CA ARG A 56 -10.25 -9.86 11.78
C ARG A 56 -9.25 -10.63 12.64
N PRO A 57 -8.94 -10.14 13.85
CA PRO A 57 -8.19 -10.91 14.83
C PRO A 57 -9.01 -12.08 15.40
N PHE A 58 -10.35 -11.98 15.44
CA PHE A 58 -11.23 -12.99 16.02
C PHE A 58 -12.38 -13.36 15.06
N ASN A 59 -12.53 -14.67 14.83
CA ASN A 59 -13.63 -15.26 14.06
C ASN A 59 -14.65 -15.91 15.01
N ALA A 60 -15.90 -16.07 14.55
CA ALA A 60 -16.94 -16.71 15.35
C ALA A 60 -16.67 -18.21 15.51
N ARG A 61 -15.99 -18.84 14.55
CA ARG A 61 -15.56 -20.24 14.60
C ARG A 61 -14.06 -20.39 14.31
N LYS A 62 -13.44 -21.40 14.93
CA LYS A 62 -11.98 -21.66 14.84
C LYS A 62 -11.47 -21.89 13.41
N LEU A 63 -12.31 -22.46 12.53
CA LEU A 63 -11.96 -22.83 11.16
C LEU A 63 -12.49 -21.86 10.09
N GLU A 64 -13.05 -20.72 10.47
CA GLU A 64 -13.47 -19.71 9.50
C GLU A 64 -12.26 -19.03 8.86
N PHE A 65 -12.41 -18.64 7.58
CA PHE A 65 -11.40 -17.86 6.86
C PHE A 65 -11.11 -16.54 7.57
N ARG A 66 -9.83 -16.16 7.61
CA ARG A 66 -9.36 -14.90 8.21
C ARG A 66 -9.09 -13.79 7.19
N SER A 67 -9.14 -14.14 5.91
CA SER A 67 -8.93 -13.23 4.79
C SER A 67 -10.02 -13.42 3.75
N LYS A 68 -10.27 -12.37 2.99
CA LYS A 68 -11.11 -12.37 1.80
C LYS A 68 -10.29 -11.84 0.64
N GLN A 69 -10.57 -12.32 -0.56
CA GLN A 69 -9.97 -11.73 -1.76
C GLN A 69 -10.52 -10.32 -1.93
N CYS A 70 -9.62 -9.35 -2.04
CA CYS A 70 -9.91 -7.94 -2.27
C CYS A 70 -9.02 -7.40 -3.39
N VAL A 71 -9.28 -6.18 -3.81
CA VAL A 71 -8.47 -5.42 -4.75
C VAL A 71 -7.67 -4.37 -3.99
N PHE A 72 -6.36 -4.32 -4.20
CA PHE A 72 -5.47 -3.35 -3.57
C PHE A 72 -5.71 -1.93 -4.11
N LEU A 73 -6.07 -1.00 -3.21
CA LEU A 73 -6.28 0.42 -3.53
C LEU A 73 -5.07 1.29 -3.17
N GLY A 74 -4.27 0.92 -2.17
CA GLY A 74 -3.15 1.75 -1.77
C GLY A 74 -2.73 1.54 -0.32
N TYR A 75 -1.96 2.49 0.19
CA TYR A 75 -1.34 2.42 1.51
C TYR A 75 -2.16 3.21 2.52
N SER A 76 -2.24 2.73 3.76
CA SER A 76 -2.85 3.50 4.86
C SER A 76 -1.88 4.55 5.39
N ASN A 77 -2.40 5.76 5.65
CA ASN A 77 -1.61 6.87 6.22
C ASN A 77 -1.51 6.79 7.76
N LEU A 78 -2.43 6.06 8.41
CA LEU A 78 -2.53 6.02 9.87
C LEU A 78 -1.81 4.83 10.50
N GLN A 79 -1.77 3.72 9.78
CA GLN A 79 -1.26 2.45 10.31
C GLN A 79 -0.53 1.68 9.22
N LYS A 80 0.35 0.77 9.63
CA LYS A 80 1.01 -0.17 8.72
C LYS A 80 -0.03 -1.15 8.17
N GLY A 81 -0.60 -0.82 7.02
CA GLY A 81 -1.64 -1.62 6.37
C GLY A 81 -1.99 -1.11 4.98
N PHE A 82 -2.89 -1.84 4.33
CA PHE A 82 -3.35 -1.55 2.97
C PHE A 82 -4.81 -1.13 2.98
N LYS A 83 -5.16 -0.23 2.07
CA LYS A 83 -6.55 0.03 1.69
C LYS A 83 -6.94 -1.00 0.64
N CYS A 84 -8.07 -1.65 0.84
CA CYS A 84 -8.56 -2.72 -0.02
C CYS A 84 -10.03 -2.48 -0.35
N LEU A 85 -10.41 -2.79 -1.59
CA LEU A 85 -11.79 -2.86 -2.06
C LEU A 85 -12.22 -4.32 -2.06
N ASP A 86 -13.31 -4.61 -1.36
CA ASP A 86 -13.95 -5.92 -1.36
C ASP A 86 -14.83 -6.16 -2.60
#